data_AF-A0A536HAQ0-F1
#
_entry.id   AF-A0A536HAQ0-F1
#
_cell.length_a   1.000
_cell.length_b   1.000
_cell.length_c   1.000
_cell.angle_alpha   90.00
_cell.angle_beta   90.00
_cell.angle_gamma   90.00
#
_symmetry.space_group_name_H-M   'P 1'
#
loop_
_entity.id
_entity.type
_entity.pdbx_description
1 polymer ?
#
loop_
_entity_poly.entity_id
_entity_poly.type
_entity_poly.pdbx_seq_one_letter_code
_entity_poly.pdbx_strand_id
1 'polypeptide(L)'
;MSTVAVSATDQLVASALLPEGFKVPASRFIHPSTRMRQLLDSEPFLFGPGVYDPMGAELVMYYGFKAVYFSGYSFAIGHLGTTDMDLYSNV
;
A
#
# COMPACT_ATOMS: atom_id res chain seq x y z
N MET A 1 -3.12 -21.72 -20.63
CA MET A 1 -2.97 -20.69 -19.58
C MET A 1 -1.59 -20.87 -18.99
N SER A 2 -0.68 -19.90 -19.19
CA SER A 2 0.69 -19.99 -18.68
C SER A 2 0.66 -19.75 -17.18
N THR A 3 1.11 -20.72 -16.39
CA THR A 3 1.19 -20.60 -14.93
C THR A 3 2.36 -19.66 -14.61
N VAL A 4 2.09 -18.36 -14.48
CA VAL A 4 3.10 -17.42 -13.97
C VAL A 4 3.43 -17.85 -12.55
N ALA A 5 4.70 -18.17 -12.29
CA ALA A 5 5.15 -18.54 -10.96
C ALA A 5 4.87 -17.36 -10.01
N VAL A 6 4.10 -17.61 -8.95
CA VAL A 6 3.82 -16.62 -7.92
C VAL A 6 5.10 -16.40 -7.11
N SER A 7 5.59 -15.16 -7.07
CA SER A 7 6.73 -14.78 -6.24
C SER A 7 6.48 -15.13 -4.77
N ALA A 8 7.53 -15.51 -4.04
CA ALA A 8 7.44 -15.75 -2.60
C ALA A 8 6.85 -14.56 -1.83
N THR A 9 7.04 -13.33 -2.32
CA THR A 9 6.47 -12.11 -1.72
C THR A 9 4.96 -11.96 -1.93
N ASP A 10 4.44 -12.57 -2.99
CA ASP A 10 3.06 -12.40 -3.44
C ASP A 10 2.17 -13.56 -2.96
N GLN A 11 2.77 -14.57 -2.31
CA GLN A 11 2.01 -15.63 -1.65
C GLN A 11 1.13 -15.07 -0.53
N LEU A 12 -0.14 -15.51 -0.52
CA LEU A 12 -1.11 -15.11 0.50
C LEU A 12 -0.93 -15.92 1.77
N VAL A 13 -0.66 -15.23 2.89
CA VAL A 13 -0.42 -15.82 4.21
C VAL A 13 -1.44 -15.30 5.22
N ALA A 14 -1.70 -16.09 6.27
CA ALA A 14 -2.53 -15.65 7.37
C ALA A 14 -1.85 -14.50 8.15
N SER A 15 -2.64 -13.66 8.80
CA SER A 15 -2.16 -12.55 9.62
C SER A 15 -2.90 -12.54 10.94
N ALA A 16 -2.18 -12.32 12.05
CA ALA A 16 -2.80 -12.16 13.37
C ALA A 16 -3.71 -10.93 13.48
N LEU A 17 -3.64 -10.02 12.50
CA LEU A 17 -4.46 -8.81 12.42
C LEU A 17 -5.82 -9.04 11.75
N LEU A 18 -6.07 -10.22 11.17
CA LEU A 18 -7.29 -10.52 10.43
C LEU A 18 -7.97 -11.79 10.97
N PRO A 19 -9.30 -11.91 10.85
CA PRO A 19 -10.02 -13.14 11.19
C PRO A 19 -9.56 -14.35 10.37
N GLU A 20 -9.86 -15.55 10.84
CA GLU A 20 -9.60 -16.77 10.07
C GLU A 20 -10.26 -16.72 8.68
N GLY A 21 -9.55 -17.25 7.69
CA GLY A 21 -9.96 -17.24 6.28
C GLY A 21 -9.48 -16.02 5.48
N PHE A 22 -9.10 -14.93 6.14
CA PHE A 22 -8.52 -13.76 5.48
C PHE A 22 -7.00 -13.88 5.38
N LYS A 23 -6.44 -13.38 4.28
CA LYS A 23 -5.01 -13.47 3.97
C LYS A 23 -4.49 -12.18 3.39
N VAL A 24 -3.18 -11.98 3.54
CA VAL A 24 -2.44 -10.83 3.01
C VAL A 24 -1.21 -11.33 2.25
N PRO A 25 -0.65 -10.55 1.31
CA PRO A 25 0.63 -10.89 0.71
C PRO A 25 1.73 -11.03 1.77
N ALA A 26 2.59 -12.05 1.63
CA ALA A 26 3.73 -12.29 2.52
C ALA A 26 4.67 -11.09 2.61
N SER A 27 4.71 -10.25 1.57
CA SER A 27 5.41 -8.98 1.57
C SER A 27 5.03 -8.03 2.71
N ARG A 28 3.85 -8.20 3.35
CA ARG A 28 3.43 -7.41 4.52
C ARG A 28 4.41 -7.49 5.68
N PHE A 29 5.16 -8.59 5.80
CA PHE A 29 6.14 -8.79 6.86
C PHE A 29 7.56 -8.31 6.51
N ILE A 30 7.76 -7.78 5.30
CA ILE A 30 9.03 -7.17 4.88
C ILE A 30 8.98 -5.69 5.26
N HIS A 31 10.08 -5.17 5.80
CA HIS A 31 10.16 -3.73 6.10
C HIS A 31 9.81 -2.89 4.86
N PRO A 32 8.85 -1.94 4.93
CA PRO A 32 8.32 -1.26 3.74
C PRO A 32 9.39 -0.58 2.87
N SER A 33 10.40 0.05 3.49
CA SER A 33 11.49 0.69 2.74
C SER A 33 12.35 -0.32 1.96
N THR A 34 12.54 -1.53 2.50
CA THR A 34 13.27 -2.60 1.81
C THR A 34 12.45 -3.15 0.65
N ARG A 35 11.15 -3.37 0.86
CA ARG A 35 10.24 -3.82 -0.21
C ARG A 35 10.16 -2.79 -1.33
N MET A 36 10.05 -1.50 -1.00
CA MET A 36 9.98 -0.43 -2.01
C MET A 36 11.25 -0.37 -2.86
N ARG A 37 12.44 -0.46 -2.26
CA ARG A 37 13.70 -0.52 -3.02
C ARG A 37 13.74 -1.72 -3.97
N GLN A 38 13.38 -2.91 -3.50
CA GLN A 38 13.30 -4.11 -4.34
C GLN A 38 12.35 -3.91 -5.53
N LEU A 39 11.19 -3.30 -5.30
CA LEU A 39 10.21 -3.01 -6.35
C LEU A 39 10.74 -1.99 -7.37
N LEU A 40 11.45 -0.96 -6.92
CA LEU A 40 12.08 0.03 -7.81
C LEU A 40 13.18 -0.59 -8.68
N ASP A 41 13.91 -1.58 -8.15
CA ASP A 41 14.95 -2.29 -8.90
C ASP A 41 14.38 -3.31 -9.89
N SER A 42 13.22 -3.92 -9.58
CA SER A 42 12.68 -5.06 -10.35
C SER A 42 11.56 -4.70 -11.32
N GLU A 43 10.77 -3.67 -11.05
CA GLU A 43 9.60 -3.31 -11.86
C GLU A 43 9.96 -2.21 -12.86
N PRO A 44 9.45 -2.27 -14.11
CA PRO A 44 9.69 -1.22 -15.10
C PRO A 44 9.08 0.13 -14.69
N PHE A 45 8.01 0.09 -13.89
CA PHE A 45 7.38 1.23 -13.26
C PHE A 45 6.52 0.73 -12.09
N LEU A 46 6.19 1.64 -11.17
CA LEU A 46 5.24 1.39 -10.09
C LEU A 46 4.09 2.37 -10.20
N PHE A 47 2.87 1.85 -10.32
CA PHE A 47 1.67 2.65 -10.11
C PHE A 47 1.42 2.78 -8.61
N GLY A 48 1.42 4.02 -8.12
CA GLY A 48 1.06 4.37 -6.75
C GLY A 48 -0.20 5.21 -6.71
N PRO A 49 -1.41 4.62 -6.64
CA PRO A 49 -2.64 5.37 -6.48
C PRO A 49 -2.58 6.26 -5.23
N GLY A 50 -3.08 7.48 -5.35
CA GLY A 50 -3.16 8.43 -4.25
C GLY A 50 -4.20 8.00 -3.22
N VAL A 51 -3.77 7.84 -1.97
CA VAL A 51 -4.64 7.52 -0.82
C VAL A 51 -4.33 8.48 0.33
N TYR A 52 -5.28 8.68 1.24
CA TYR A 52 -5.10 9.51 2.44
C TYR A 52 -5.65 8.87 3.72
N ASP A 53 -6.25 7.68 3.60
CA ASP A 53 -6.82 6.93 4.72
C ASP A 53 -6.56 5.41 4.57
N PRO A 54 -6.76 4.62 5.64
CA PRO A 54 -6.55 3.17 5.59
C PRO A 54 -7.52 2.46 4.64
N MET A 55 -8.75 2.95 4.49
CA MET A 55 -9.76 2.30 3.64
C MET A 55 -9.38 2.41 2.15
N GLY A 56 -8.88 3.56 1.71
CA GLY A 56 -8.31 3.72 0.37
C GLY A 56 -7.12 2.79 0.15
N ALA A 57 -6.23 2.64 1.13
CA ALA A 57 -5.09 1.72 1.03
C ALA A 57 -5.54 0.25 0.89
N GLU A 58 -6.55 -0.19 1.65
CA GLU A 58 -7.12 -1.55 1.54
C GLU A 58 -7.76 -1.79 0.16
N LEU A 59 -8.46 -0.80 -0.42
CA LEU A 59 -8.99 -0.92 -1.78
C LEU A 59 -7.87 -1.05 -2.82
N VAL A 60 -6.79 -0.28 -2.68
CA VAL A 60 -5.63 -0.37 -3.57
C VAL A 60 -4.96 -1.75 -3.46
N MET A 61 -4.85 -2.28 -2.25
CA MET A 61 -4.37 -3.65 -2.02
C MET A 61 -5.29 -4.71 -2.64
N TYR A 62 -6.60 -4.55 -2.50
CA TYR A 62 -7.60 -5.47 -3.07
C TYR A 62 -7.49 -5.57 -4.60
N TYR A 63 -7.21 -4.47 -5.29
CA TYR A 63 -6.97 -4.46 -6.73
C TYR A 63 -5.54 -4.88 -7.15
N GLY A 64 -4.69 -5.28 -6.19
CA GLY A 64 -3.39 -5.89 -6.46
C GLY A 64 -2.27 -4.91 -6.82
N PHE A 65 -2.42 -3.63 -6.52
CA PHE A 65 -1.32 -2.67 -6.67
C PHE A 65 -0.19 -2.98 -5.68
N LYS A 66 1.06 -2.83 -6.14
CA LYS A 66 2.26 -3.13 -5.34
C LYS A 66 2.68 -1.98 -4.43
N ALA A 67 2.16 -0.78 -4.65
CA ALA A 67 2.48 0.42 -3.91
C ALA A 67 1.27 1.37 -3.84
N VAL A 68 1.31 2.29 -2.87
CA VAL A 68 0.40 3.42 -2.72
C VAL A 68 1.20 4.71 -2.63
N TYR A 69 0.61 5.83 -3.03
CA TYR A 69 1.12 7.16 -2.72
C TYR A 69 0.26 7.79 -1.64
N PHE A 70 0.84 8.09 -0.48
CA PHE A 70 0.12 8.80 0.57
C PHE A 70 0.16 10.31 0.29
N SER A 71 -1.00 10.89 -0.01
CA SER A 71 -1.13 12.27 -0.50
C SER A 71 -1.34 13.25 0.66
N GLY A 72 -0.38 14.14 0.88
CA GLY A 72 -0.50 15.26 1.84
C GLY A 72 -1.67 16.19 1.50
N TYR A 73 -1.85 16.53 0.23
CA TYR A 73 -3.00 17.29 -0.26
C TYR A 73 -4.33 16.66 0.13
N SER A 74 -4.48 15.37 -0.17
CA SER A 74 -5.72 14.64 0.09
C SER A 74 -5.95 14.43 1.58
N PHE A 75 -4.88 14.33 2.38
CA PHE A 75 -4.97 14.31 3.83
C PHE A 75 -5.43 15.67 4.38
N ALA A 76 -4.85 16.78 3.92
CA ALA A 76 -5.24 18.13 4.34
C ALA A 76 -6.74 18.41 4.09
N ILE A 77 -7.21 18.09 2.88
CA ILE A 77 -8.60 18.31 2.48
C ILE A 77 -9.53 17.27 3.10
N GLY A 78 -9.19 15.98 2.97
CA GLY A 78 -10.08 14.86 3.26
C GLY A 78 -10.12 14.44 4.73
N HIS A 79 -9.03 14.62 5.48
CA HIS A 79 -8.97 14.30 6.90
C HIS A 79 -9.15 15.54 7.78
N LEU A 80 -8.44 16.64 7.48
CA LEU A 80 -8.45 17.84 8.30
C LEU A 80 -9.51 18.88 7.88
N GLY A 81 -10.02 18.82 6.66
CA GLY A 81 -10.96 19.82 6.12
C GLY A 81 -10.29 21.18 5.86
N THR A 82 -8.98 21.19 5.60
CA THR A 82 -8.16 22.38 5.40
C THR A 82 -7.56 22.43 3.99
N THR A 83 -6.95 23.56 3.64
CA THR A 83 -6.17 23.69 2.39
C THR A 83 -4.77 23.09 2.55
N ASP A 84 -4.18 22.64 1.45
CA ASP A 84 -2.84 22.02 1.40
C ASP A 84 -1.73 23.09 1.43
N MET A 85 -1.57 23.73 2.58
CA MET A 85 -0.62 24.83 2.80
C MET A 85 0.29 24.55 3.99
N ASP A 86 0.59 23.28 4.26
CA ASP A 86 1.46 22.84 5.36
C ASP A 86 1.03 23.39 6.74
N LEU A 87 -0.28 23.53 6.95
CA LEU A 87 -0.85 24.12 8.15
C LEU A 87 -0.93 23.14 9.34
N TYR A 88 -0.43 21.91 9.17
CA TYR A 88 -0.57 20.81 10.12
C TYR A 88 0.79 20.25 10.52
N SER A 89 1.49 20.98 11.39
CA SER A 89 2.78 20.56 11.96
C SER A 89 2.74 20.24 13.46
N ASN A 90 1.60 20.44 14.12
CA ASN A 90 1.44 20.36 15.59
C ASN A 90 0.15 19.61 16.05
N VAL A 91 -0.46 18.80 15.18
CA VAL A 91 -1.54 17.87 15.56
C VAL A 91 -0.97 16.51 15.95
#